data_AF-A0A8C1RZ27-F1
#
_entry.id   AF-A0A8C1RZ27-F1
#
_cell.length_a   1.000
_cell.length_b   1.000
_cell.length_c   1.000
_cell.angle_alpha   90.00
_cell.angle_beta   90.00
_cell.angle_gamma   90.00
#
_symmetry.space_group_name_H-M   'P 1'
#
loop_
_entity.id
_entity.type
_entity.pdbx_description
1 polymer ?
#
loop_
_entity_poly.entity_id
_entity_poly.type
_entity_poly.pdbx_seq_one_letter_code
_entity_poly.pdbx_strand_id
1 'polypeptide(L)'
;MKSVNTVKMLLAFVLALLVCSVTEGRIMNKCELKAKLDVPTKGPQGSDHETRPNTATNAVRHLYGVFQLSDQWACDSGMNPSLNVCNMTCSALTDDDVTDDIACLKTLMNIT
;
A
#
# COMPACT_ATOMS: atom_id res chain seq x y z
N MET A 1 -15.29 -15.92 43.73
CA MET A 1 -15.68 -14.91 42.70
C MET A 1 -14.50 -14.24 41.99
N LYS A 2 -13.38 -13.91 42.66
CA LYS A 2 -12.22 -13.25 42.01
C LYS A 2 -11.59 -14.07 40.86
N SER A 3 -11.39 -15.38 41.08
CA SER A 3 -10.75 -16.29 40.11
C SER A 3 -11.54 -16.48 38.81
N VAL A 4 -12.88 -16.50 38.88
CA VAL A 4 -13.77 -16.68 37.70
C VAL A 4 -13.72 -15.47 36.77
N ASN A 5 -13.61 -14.27 37.33
CA ASN A 5 -13.51 -13.04 36.53
C ASN A 5 -12.14 -12.91 35.86
N THR A 6 -11.07 -13.39 36.50
CA THR A 6 -9.73 -13.42 35.92
C THR A 6 -9.65 -14.37 34.72
N VAL A 7 -10.21 -15.59 34.81
CA VAL A 7 -10.21 -16.52 33.66
C VAL A 7 -11.07 -16.00 32.51
N LYS A 8 -12.18 -15.32 32.80
CA LYS A 8 -13.05 -14.71 31.78
C LYS A 8 -12.37 -13.54 31.06
N MET A 9 -11.63 -12.72 31.81
CA MET A 9 -10.80 -11.65 31.24
C MET A 9 -9.65 -12.18 30.40
N LEU A 10 -8.96 -13.23 30.86
CA LEU A 10 -7.91 -13.90 30.09
C LEU A 10 -8.46 -14.47 28.79
N LEU A 11 -9.63 -15.12 28.83
CA LEU A 11 -10.28 -15.67 27.64
C LEU A 11 -10.66 -14.58 26.63
N ALA A 12 -11.20 -13.45 27.11
CA ALA A 12 -11.52 -12.30 26.26
C ALA A 12 -10.28 -11.69 25.62
N PHE A 13 -9.16 -11.62 26.35
CA PHE A 13 -7.89 -11.11 25.85
C PHE A 13 -7.28 -12.02 24.78
N VAL A 14 -7.31 -13.34 25.00
CA VAL A 14 -6.87 -14.34 24.00
C VAL A 14 -7.73 -14.26 22.74
N LEU A 15 -9.05 -14.10 22.87
CA LEU A 15 -9.95 -13.97 21.73
C LEU A 15 -9.68 -12.67 20.93
N ALA A 16 -9.40 -11.56 21.61
CA ALA A 16 -9.04 -10.30 20.95
C ALA A 16 -7.71 -10.41 20.19
N LEU A 17 -6.69 -11.06 20.76
CA LEU A 17 -5.40 -11.27 20.09
C LEU A 17 -5.52 -12.14 18.83
N LEU A 18 -6.38 -13.17 18.86
CA LEU A 18 -6.66 -14.02 17.70
C LEU A 18 -7.34 -13.25 16.55
N VAL A 19 -8.15 -12.23 16.86
CA VAL A 19 -8.81 -11.38 15.86
C VAL A 19 -7.84 -10.37 15.23
N CYS A 20 -6.84 -9.90 15.97
CA CYS A 20 -5.90 -8.89 15.48
C CYS A 20 -4.74 -9.42 14.62
N SER A 21 -4.54 -10.74 14.53
CA SER A 21 -3.32 -11.32 13.94
C SER A 21 -3.34 -11.61 12.43
N VAL A 22 -4.44 -11.35 11.71
CA VAL A 22 -4.51 -11.60 10.26
C VAL A 22 -4.13 -10.32 9.51
N THR A 23 -2.84 -10.01 9.47
CA THR A 23 -2.29 -9.16 8.40
C THR A 23 -1.82 -10.09 7.30
N GLU A 24 -2.69 -10.40 6.35
CA GLU A 24 -2.31 -11.11 5.13
C GLU A 24 -1.49 -10.14 4.28
N GLY A 25 -0.21 -10.46 4.08
CA GLY A 25 0.68 -9.72 3.21
C GLY A 25 1.25 -10.67 2.17
N ARG A 26 1.06 -10.35 0.89
CA ARG A 26 1.52 -11.18 -0.22
C ARG A 26 2.98 -10.90 -0.60
N ILE A 27 3.86 -11.89 -0.41
CA ILE A 27 5.23 -11.83 -0.94
C ILE A 27 5.25 -12.32 -2.39
N MET A 28 5.37 -11.38 -3.33
CA MET A 28 5.49 -11.66 -4.76
C MET A 28 6.94 -11.97 -5.14
N ASN A 29 7.19 -13.07 -5.86
CA ASN A 29 8.52 -13.34 -6.41
C ASN A 29 8.75 -12.66 -7.78
N LYS A 30 10.01 -12.57 -8.22
CA LYS A 30 10.38 -11.90 -9.47
C LYS A 30 9.68 -12.47 -10.71
N CYS A 31 9.53 -13.79 -10.80
CA CYS A 31 8.93 -14.44 -11.96
C CYS A 31 7.43 -14.17 -12.02
N GLU A 32 6.76 -14.19 -10.87
CA GLU A 32 5.34 -13.94 -10.74
C GLU A 32 4.98 -12.49 -11.00
N LEU A 33 5.78 -11.55 -10.47
CA LEU A 33 5.65 -10.12 -10.80
C LEU A 33 5.82 -9.89 -12.31
N LYS A 34 6.82 -10.52 -12.92
CA LYS A 34 7.05 -10.41 -14.37
C LYS A 34 5.89 -10.99 -15.19
N ALA A 35 5.30 -12.11 -14.74
CA ALA A 35 4.16 -12.71 -15.41
C ALA A 35 2.92 -11.80 -15.37
N LYS A 36 2.79 -10.98 -14.33
CA LYS A 36 1.72 -9.98 -14.20
C LYS A 36 2.02 -8.68 -14.96
N LEU A 37 3.29 -8.34 -15.12
CA LEU A 37 3.73 -7.12 -15.78
C LEU A 37 3.82 -7.33 -17.31
N ASP A 38 2.68 -7.30 -17.99
CA ASP A 38 2.61 -7.20 -19.47
C ASP A 38 3.02 -5.79 -19.94
N VAL A 39 4.27 -5.40 -19.71
CA VAL A 39 4.83 -4.09 -20.10
C VAL A 39 6.02 -4.33 -21.04
N PRO A 40 6.10 -3.64 -22.20
CA PRO A 40 7.29 -3.64 -23.03
C PRO A 40 8.47 -3.15 -22.19
N THR A 41 9.43 -4.03 -21.92
CA THR A 41 10.54 -3.73 -21.02
C THR A 41 11.49 -2.74 -21.69
N LYS A 42 11.20 -1.44 -21.59
CA LYS A 42 12.21 -0.38 -21.65
C LYS A 42 12.37 0.13 -20.24
N GLY A 43 13.23 -0.56 -19.47
CA GLY A 43 13.47 -0.22 -18.07
C GLY A 43 13.95 1.23 -17.94
N PRO A 44 13.39 2.04 -17.02
CA PRO A 44 14.00 3.31 -16.67
C PRO A 44 15.37 3.03 -16.03
N GLN A 45 16.41 3.74 -16.48
CA GLN A 45 17.64 3.84 -15.70
C GLN A 45 17.27 4.50 -14.38
N GLY A 46 17.57 3.83 -13.27
CA GLY A 46 17.41 4.41 -11.94
C GLY A 46 18.16 5.73 -11.88
N SER A 47 17.40 6.80 -11.66
CA SER A 47 17.96 8.07 -11.23
C SER A 47 17.77 8.11 -9.72
N ASP A 48 18.87 8.00 -8.99
CA ASP A 48 18.92 8.22 -7.55
C ASP A 48 18.56 9.68 -7.28
N HIS A 49 17.26 9.95 -7.18
CA HIS A 49 16.77 11.28 -6.87
C HIS A 49 16.73 11.44 -5.35
N GLU A 50 17.90 11.76 -4.77
CA GLU A 50 18.00 12.27 -3.41
C GLU A 50 17.12 13.52 -3.30
N THR A 51 16.01 13.38 -2.57
CA THR A 51 15.05 14.47 -2.40
C THR A 51 15.62 15.50 -1.44
N ARG A 52 16.17 16.56 -2.02
CA ARG A 52 16.50 17.82 -1.32
C ARG A 52 15.26 18.29 -0.52
N PRO A 53 15.36 18.55 0.79
CA PRO A 53 14.22 18.99 1.59
C PRO A 53 13.91 20.45 1.24
N ASN A 54 12.98 20.63 0.30
CA ASN A 54 12.47 21.95 -0.03
C ASN A 54 11.30 22.22 0.93
N THR A 55 11.51 23.16 1.84
CA THR A 55 10.50 23.71 2.74
C THR A 55 9.34 24.33 1.96
N ALA A 56 8.31 23.53 1.70
CA ALA A 56 6.98 23.98 1.28
C ALA A 56 5.99 23.02 1.93
N THR A 57 5.41 23.43 3.07
CA THR A 57 4.34 22.77 3.85
C THR A 57 4.49 21.24 3.96
N ASN A 58 4.81 20.72 5.16
CA ASN A 58 4.99 19.28 5.45
C ASN A 58 3.76 18.39 5.12
N ALA A 59 3.36 18.29 3.86
CA ALA A 59 2.45 17.30 3.35
C ALA A 59 3.28 16.03 3.25
N VAL A 60 3.23 15.23 4.32
CA VAL A 60 3.84 13.90 4.34
C VAL A 60 3.23 13.11 3.18
N ARG A 61 4.06 12.77 2.20
CA ARG A 61 3.65 11.92 1.06
C ARG A 61 3.63 10.49 1.54
N HIS A 62 2.48 9.83 1.44
CA HIS A 62 2.35 8.44 1.84
C HIS A 62 2.45 7.56 0.60
N LEU A 63 3.31 6.54 0.67
CA LEU A 63 3.53 5.58 -0.41
C LEU A 63 2.84 4.26 -0.06
N TYR A 64 2.18 3.66 -1.04
CA TYR A 64 1.37 2.45 -0.88
C TYR A 64 1.83 1.35 -1.84
N GLY A 65 1.67 0.10 -1.39
CA GLY A 65 1.81 -1.07 -2.22
C GLY A 65 3.23 -1.43 -2.68
N VAL A 66 3.29 -2.50 -3.47
CA VAL A 66 4.54 -3.07 -4.00
C VAL A 66 5.28 -2.11 -4.94
N PHE A 67 4.55 -1.19 -5.59
CA PHE A 67 5.12 -0.17 -6.47
C PHE A 67 5.36 1.19 -5.81
N GLN A 68 5.11 1.31 -4.49
CA GLN A 68 5.33 2.52 -3.72
C GLN A 68 4.68 3.76 -4.36
N LEU A 69 3.39 3.67 -4.69
CA LEU A 69 2.64 4.75 -5.34
C LEU A 69 2.17 5.80 -4.32
N SER A 70 2.27 7.08 -4.68
CA SER A 70 1.96 8.20 -3.79
C SER A 70 0.45 8.52 -3.74
N ASP A 71 -0.09 8.72 -2.54
CA ASP A 71 -1.49 9.16 -2.35
C ASP A 71 -1.78 10.56 -2.88
N GLN A 72 -0.78 11.41 -3.14
CA GLN A 72 -1.04 12.70 -3.78
C GLN A 72 -1.47 12.60 -5.24
N TRP A 73 -1.14 11.48 -5.90
CA TRP A 73 -1.32 11.33 -7.36
C TRP A 73 -2.16 10.11 -7.71
N ALA A 74 -1.85 8.95 -7.13
CA ALA A 74 -2.36 7.67 -7.58
C ALA A 74 -3.78 7.40 -7.08
N CYS A 75 -3.97 7.49 -5.77
CA CYS A 75 -5.14 7.00 -5.04
C CYS A 75 -5.61 8.02 -3.99
N ASP A 76 -6.83 7.86 -3.47
CA ASP A 76 -7.34 8.63 -2.34
C ASP A 76 -7.11 7.89 -1.01
N SER A 77 -6.35 8.50 -0.10
CA SER A 77 -6.10 7.99 1.26
C SER A 77 -7.10 8.50 2.29
N GLY A 78 -7.92 9.49 1.93
CA GLY A 78 -8.80 10.22 2.84
C GLY A 78 -8.08 11.13 3.85
N MET A 79 -6.74 11.14 3.85
CA MET A 79 -5.92 11.92 4.80
C MET A 79 -5.43 13.25 4.21
N ASN A 80 -5.10 13.25 2.92
CA ASN A 80 -4.56 14.42 2.21
C ASN A 80 -5.30 14.63 0.88
N PRO A 81 -5.33 15.85 0.33
CA PRO A 81 -5.83 16.09 -1.02
C PRO A 81 -5.06 15.24 -2.05
N SER A 82 -5.79 14.58 -2.94
CA SER A 82 -5.25 13.70 -3.98
C SER A 82 -5.79 14.09 -5.35
N LEU A 83 -4.95 13.94 -6.39
CA LEU A 83 -5.41 13.96 -7.77
C LEU A 83 -6.19 12.70 -8.16
N ASN A 84 -5.97 11.61 -7.41
CA ASN A 84 -6.61 10.30 -7.57
C ASN A 84 -6.75 9.87 -9.04
N VAL A 85 -5.62 9.91 -9.77
CA VAL A 85 -5.56 9.62 -11.20
C VAL A 85 -6.10 8.22 -11.52
N CYS A 86 -5.89 7.26 -10.63
CA CYS A 86 -6.35 5.88 -10.80
C CYS A 86 -7.79 5.66 -10.32
N ASN A 87 -8.44 6.70 -9.78
CA ASN A 87 -9.82 6.69 -9.31
C ASN A 87 -10.12 5.53 -8.34
N MET A 88 -9.28 5.37 -7.31
CA MET A 88 -9.35 4.27 -6.35
C MET A 88 -8.95 4.73 -4.94
N THR A 89 -9.32 3.95 -3.90
CA THR A 89 -8.83 4.16 -2.54
C THR A 89 -7.46 3.53 -2.35
N CYS A 90 -6.60 4.14 -1.52
CA CYS A 90 -5.24 3.62 -1.32
C CYS A 90 -5.16 2.24 -0.65
N SER A 91 -6.27 1.76 -0.05
CA SER A 91 -6.37 0.40 0.48
C SER A 91 -6.22 -0.67 -0.61
N ALA A 92 -6.70 -0.39 -1.82
CA ALA A 92 -6.63 -1.32 -2.94
C ALA A 92 -5.18 -1.57 -3.39
N LEU A 93 -4.29 -0.57 -3.25
CA LEU A 93 -2.85 -0.75 -3.50
C LEU A 93 -2.13 -1.59 -2.44
N THR A 94 -2.79 -1.97 -1.35
CA THR A 94 -2.17 -2.70 -0.23
C THR A 94 -2.84 -4.03 0.04
N ASP A 95 -3.81 -4.41 -0.79
CA ASP A 95 -4.42 -5.73 -0.72
C ASP A 95 -3.57 -6.79 -1.46
N ASP A 96 -4.09 -7.99 -1.58
CA ASP A 96 -3.38 -9.11 -2.18
C ASP A 96 -3.53 -9.19 -3.72
N ASP A 97 -4.42 -8.40 -4.34
CA ASP A 97 -4.64 -8.40 -5.78
C ASP A 97 -3.87 -7.27 -6.49
N VAL A 98 -2.63 -7.55 -6.88
CA VAL A 98 -1.77 -6.59 -7.60
C VAL A 98 -2.24 -6.14 -8.99
N THR A 99 -3.41 -6.61 -9.46
CA THR A 99 -3.86 -6.40 -10.84
C THR A 99 -4.25 -4.95 -11.09
N ASP A 100 -4.91 -4.31 -10.14
CA ASP A 100 -5.27 -2.89 -10.20
C ASP A 100 -4.07 -1.98 -9.89
N ASP A 101 -3.14 -2.39 -9.02
CA ASP A 101 -1.84 -1.73 -8.83
C ASP A 101 -1.09 -1.57 -10.16
N ILE A 102 -1.00 -2.65 -10.94
CA ILE A 102 -0.30 -2.65 -12.24
C ILE A 102 -1.03 -1.75 -13.24
N ALA A 103 -2.37 -1.78 -13.23
CA ALA A 103 -3.17 -0.90 -14.08
C ALA A 103 -2.95 0.58 -13.72
N CYS A 104 -2.86 0.90 -12.43
CA CYS A 104 -2.57 2.24 -11.94
C CYS A 104 -1.16 2.68 -12.32
N LEU A 105 -0.14 1.84 -12.11
CA LEU A 105 1.24 2.11 -12.53
C LEU A 105 1.32 2.42 -14.04
N LYS A 106 0.68 1.60 -14.88
CA LYS A 106 0.61 1.81 -16.33
C LYS A 106 -0.06 3.14 -16.68
N THR A 107 -1.13 3.50 -15.98
CA THR A 107 -1.84 4.76 -16.19
C THR A 107 -0.94 5.96 -15.89
N LEU A 108 -0.23 5.93 -14.75
CA LEU A 108 0.71 6.98 -14.36
C LEU A 108 1.88 7.10 -15.35
N MET A 109 2.42 5.97 -15.83
CA MET A 109 3.48 5.95 -16.86
C MET A 109 3.04 6.52 -18.21
N ASN A 110 1.74 6.51 -18.53
CA ASN A 110 1.22 7.06 -19.78
C ASN A 110 0.92 8.57 -19.68
N ILE A 111 0.86 9.12 -18.47
CA ILE A 111 0.57 10.54 -18.21
C ILE A 111 1.85 11.35 -18.04
N THR A 112 2.94 10.70 -17.62
CA THR A 112 4.26 11.31 -17.38
C THR A 112 5.19 11.15 -18.57
#